data_AF-A0A8J4CNE3-F1
#
_entry.id   AF-A0A8J4CNE3-F1
#
_cell.length_a   1.000
_cell.length_b   1.000
_cell.length_c   1.000
_cell.angle_alpha   90.00
_cell.angle_beta   90.00
_cell.angle_gamma   90.00
#
_symmetry.space_group_name_H-M   'P 1'
#
loop_
_entity.id
_entity.type
_entity.pdbx_description
1 polymer ?
#
loop_
_entity_poly.entity_id
_entity_poly.type
_entity_poly.pdbx_seq_one_letter_code
_entity_poly.pdbx_strand_id
1 'polypeptide(L)'
;MGITGLMRKLPMRFGEIEILDDLKDHWDSKEHKKERDALLKMLIHLSAERAFRFTLLSGDVHCAGYGMIHGRGDESESDVEDMPVPTEKQRAADPRFIPQIVSSAIVNVPPPSYVLLMNGRAGAHPMSVLGDCVWRMMSLTRHFHLGSKSPDDLLLGERNWCRVAQRDAEDGHSGKLLFSLRCEKGLGTGRMRTYKLEVPPLRRL
;
A
#
# COMPACT_ATOMS: atom_id res chain seq x y z
N MET A 1 7.10 9.62 -38.56
CA MET A 1 7.27 11.02 -38.12
C MET A 1 6.49 11.20 -36.83
N GLY A 2 7.18 11.49 -35.70
CA GLY A 2 6.64 11.61 -34.33
C GLY A 2 6.47 10.24 -33.67
N ILE A 3 7.34 9.77 -32.76
CA ILE A 3 7.60 10.27 -31.39
C ILE A 3 9.11 10.23 -31.05
N THR A 4 9.98 9.84 -31.99
CA THR A 4 11.42 9.64 -31.79
C THR A 4 12.24 10.93 -31.57
N GLY A 5 11.62 12.11 -31.65
CA GLY A 5 12.29 13.41 -31.68
C GLY A 5 12.40 14.15 -30.35
N LEU A 6 11.73 13.72 -29.29
CA LEU A 6 11.69 14.46 -28.01
C LEU A 6 12.80 14.05 -27.03
N MET A 7 13.64 13.07 -27.38
CA MET A 7 14.72 12.56 -26.51
C MET A 7 16.12 13.13 -26.81
N ARG A 8 16.26 14.16 -27.66
CA ARG A 8 17.60 14.66 -28.10
C ARG A 8 17.98 16.07 -27.65
N LYS A 9 17.26 16.69 -26.71
CA LYS A 9 17.58 18.05 -26.22
C LYS A 9 17.16 18.32 -24.77
N LEU A 10 17.44 17.39 -23.85
CA LEU A 10 17.52 17.74 -22.42
C LEU A 10 18.99 17.63 -21.98
N PRO A 11 19.58 18.67 -21.38
CA PRO A 11 20.90 18.57 -20.79
C PRO A 11 20.80 17.61 -19.60
N MET A 12 21.44 16.44 -19.72
CA MET A 12 21.55 15.44 -18.66
C MET A 12 22.05 16.10 -17.37
N ARG A 13 21.13 16.34 -16.44
CA ARG A 13 21.40 16.84 -15.09
C ARG A 13 21.18 15.68 -14.13
N PHE A 14 22.12 15.53 -13.20
CA PHE A 14 22.29 14.46 -12.21
C PHE A 14 21.03 13.93 -11.49
N GLY A 15 19.86 14.58 -11.57
CA GLY A 15 18.60 14.12 -10.97
C GLY A 15 17.78 13.12 -11.80
N GLU A 16 17.99 12.97 -13.12
CA GLU A 16 17.26 11.93 -13.88
C GLU A 16 17.78 10.52 -13.59
N ILE A 17 19.06 10.39 -13.20
CA ILE A 17 19.68 9.10 -12.88
C ILE A 17 19.11 8.55 -11.57
N GLU A 18 18.95 9.39 -10.53
CA GLU A 18 18.30 9.00 -9.26
C GLU A 18 16.83 8.63 -9.48
N ILE A 19 16.07 9.40 -10.26
CA ILE A 19 14.66 9.08 -10.57
C ILE A 19 14.53 7.75 -11.33
N LEU A 20 15.46 7.46 -12.24
CA LEU A 20 15.51 6.19 -12.98
C LEU A 20 15.90 5.01 -12.08
N ASP A 21 16.68 5.25 -11.03
CA ASP A 21 17.06 4.26 -10.03
C ASP A 21 15.88 3.99 -9.08
N ASP A 22 15.24 5.04 -8.55
CA ASP A 22 14.02 4.97 -7.73
C ASP A 22 12.89 4.23 -8.46
N LEU A 23 12.78 4.40 -9.78
CA LEU A 23 11.78 3.72 -10.60
C LEU A 23 12.10 2.22 -10.78
N LYS A 24 13.37 1.82 -10.70
CA LYS A 24 13.79 0.41 -10.75
C LYS A 24 13.68 -0.28 -9.40
N ASP A 25 13.91 0.43 -8.31
CA ASP A 25 13.72 -0.05 -6.93
C ASP A 25 12.25 -0.18 -6.54
N HIS A 26 11.35 0.34 -7.37
CA HIS A 26 9.92 0.21 -7.17
C HIS A 26 9.51 -1.27 -7.14
N TRP A 27 8.65 -1.61 -6.17
CA TRP A 27 8.11 -2.95 -5.95
C TRP A 27 7.32 -3.56 -7.14
N ASP A 28 6.98 -2.74 -8.14
CA ASP A 28 6.34 -3.18 -9.39
C ASP A 28 7.28 -3.17 -10.61
N SER A 29 8.58 -2.93 -10.40
CA SER A 29 9.57 -3.08 -11.46
C SER A 29 9.63 -4.53 -11.94
N LYS A 30 9.99 -4.71 -13.22
CA LYS A 30 10.04 -6.05 -13.84
C LYS A 30 11.10 -6.92 -13.18
N GLU A 31 12.14 -6.28 -12.69
CA GLU A 31 13.31 -6.84 -12.04
C GLU A 31 12.92 -7.50 -10.70
N HIS A 32 12.02 -6.88 -9.91
CA HIS A 32 11.61 -7.40 -8.60
C HIS A 32 10.34 -8.26 -8.63
N LYS A 33 9.61 -8.29 -9.75
CA LYS A 33 8.34 -9.03 -9.87
C LYS A 33 8.45 -10.51 -9.47
N LYS A 34 9.54 -11.20 -9.87
CA LYS A 34 9.71 -12.63 -9.55
C LYS A 34 9.89 -12.87 -8.05
N GLU A 35 10.70 -12.05 -7.40
CA GLU A 35 10.98 -12.15 -5.96
C GLU A 35 9.74 -11.79 -5.14
N ARG A 36 9.07 -10.69 -5.49
CA ARG A 36 7.78 -10.32 -4.92
C ARG A 36 6.79 -11.47 -5.01
N ASP A 37 6.59 -12.03 -6.21
CA ASP A 37 5.58 -13.06 -6.42
C ASP A 37 5.93 -14.33 -5.61
N ALA A 38 7.22 -14.67 -5.47
CA ALA A 38 7.67 -15.77 -4.62
C ALA A 38 7.39 -15.52 -3.13
N LEU A 39 7.71 -14.32 -2.62
CA LEU A 39 7.42 -13.92 -1.24
C LEU A 39 5.92 -13.94 -0.95
N LEU A 40 5.10 -13.33 -1.82
CA LEU A 40 3.65 -13.30 -1.64
C LEU A 40 3.05 -14.71 -1.65
N LYS A 41 3.47 -15.58 -2.58
CA LYS A 41 3.04 -16.99 -2.60
C LYS A 41 3.38 -17.71 -1.30
N MET A 42 4.60 -17.52 -0.78
CA MET A 42 5.01 -18.11 0.49
C MET A 42 4.15 -17.62 1.66
N LEU A 43 3.92 -16.30 1.77
CA LEU A 43 3.09 -15.72 2.84
C LEU A 43 1.65 -16.21 2.77
N ILE A 44 1.06 -16.26 1.57
CA ILE A 44 -0.31 -16.76 1.36
C ILE A 44 -0.41 -18.23 1.71
N HIS A 45 0.57 -19.04 1.31
CA HIS A 45 0.60 -20.47 1.63
C HIS A 45 0.68 -20.70 3.14
N LEU A 46 1.59 -20.01 3.84
CA LEU A 46 1.70 -20.09 5.30
C LEU A 46 0.44 -19.58 6.01
N SER A 47 -0.19 -18.52 5.47
CA SER A 47 -1.46 -17.99 5.97
C SER A 47 -2.56 -19.05 5.90
N ALA A 48 -2.69 -19.74 4.77
CA ALA A 48 -3.65 -20.82 4.58
C ALA A 48 -3.36 -22.05 5.45
N GLU A 49 -2.11 -22.47 5.58
CA GLU A 49 -1.74 -23.67 6.35
C GLU A 49 -1.77 -23.48 7.87
N ARG A 50 -1.40 -22.28 8.35
CA ARG A 50 -1.17 -22.02 9.78
C ARG A 50 -2.17 -21.03 10.39
N ALA A 51 -3.11 -20.53 9.59
CA ALA A 51 -4.04 -19.48 9.98
C ALA A 51 -3.34 -18.20 10.47
N PHE A 52 -2.22 -17.83 9.84
CA PHE A 52 -1.47 -16.60 10.16
C PHE A 52 -1.98 -15.41 9.35
N ARG A 53 -2.16 -14.26 9.99
CA ARG A 53 -2.41 -12.98 9.31
C ARG A 53 -1.10 -12.21 9.18
N PHE A 54 -0.60 -12.10 7.96
CA PHE A 54 0.57 -11.26 7.67
C PHE A 54 0.16 -9.82 7.36
N THR A 55 1.01 -8.86 7.70
CA THR A 55 0.91 -7.44 7.32
C THR A 55 2.28 -6.99 6.89
N LEU A 56 2.37 -6.30 5.75
CA LEU A 56 3.61 -5.72 5.26
C LEU A 56 3.74 -4.31 5.83
N LEU A 57 4.85 -4.05 6.52
CA LEU A 57 5.25 -2.70 6.92
C LEU A 57 6.46 -2.32 6.07
N SER A 58 6.29 -1.35 5.18
CA SER A 58 7.31 -0.86 4.25
C SER A 58 7.60 0.63 4.49
N GLY A 59 8.70 1.14 3.94
CA GLY A 59 9.13 2.52 4.13
C GLY A 59 10.05 3.01 3.01
N ASP A 60 10.95 3.93 3.35
CA ASP A 60 12.01 4.49 2.50
C ASP A 60 11.57 5.40 1.33
N VAL A 61 10.27 5.49 1.05
CA VAL A 61 9.71 6.39 0.02
C VAL A 61 9.31 7.78 0.55
N HIS A 62 9.71 8.10 1.80
CA HIS A 62 9.49 9.38 2.48
C HIS A 62 8.03 9.85 2.54
N CYS A 63 7.07 8.96 2.34
CA CYS A 63 5.65 9.24 2.36
C CYS A 63 4.90 8.27 3.28
N ALA A 64 3.63 8.59 3.52
CA ALA A 64 2.67 7.74 4.21
C ALA A 64 1.68 7.18 3.20
N GLY A 65 1.36 5.89 3.28
CA GLY A 65 0.48 5.23 2.33
C GLY A 65 -0.17 3.98 2.91
N TYR A 66 -1.30 3.57 2.31
CA TYR A 66 -1.95 2.32 2.65
C TYR A 66 -2.37 1.58 1.38
N GLY A 67 -2.03 0.31 1.30
CA GLY A 67 -2.47 -0.60 0.26
C GLY A 67 -2.87 -1.95 0.84
N MET A 68 -3.43 -2.80 0.00
CA MET A 68 -3.74 -4.17 0.38
C MET A 68 -3.65 -5.10 -0.81
N ILE A 69 -3.33 -6.36 -0.50
CA ILE A 69 -3.52 -7.50 -1.37
C ILE A 69 -4.73 -8.27 -0.85
N HIS A 70 -5.60 -8.74 -1.73
CA HIS A 70 -6.70 -9.64 -1.39
C HIS A 70 -7.04 -10.56 -2.55
N GLY A 71 -7.68 -11.69 -2.27
CA GLY A 71 -8.20 -12.58 -3.30
C GLY A 71 -9.36 -11.94 -4.09
N ARG A 72 -9.58 -12.43 -5.32
CA ARG A 72 -10.74 -12.05 -6.13
C ARG A 72 -12.07 -12.62 -5.62
N GLY A 73 -12.03 -13.67 -4.79
CA GLY A 73 -13.23 -14.29 -4.22
C GLY A 73 -14.21 -14.77 -5.29
N ASP A 74 -15.51 -14.59 -5.03
CA ASP A 74 -16.60 -14.95 -5.95
C ASP A 74 -16.62 -14.06 -7.21
N GLU A 75 -15.87 -12.96 -7.23
CA GLU A 75 -15.77 -12.02 -8.34
C GLU A 75 -14.56 -12.30 -9.24
N SER A 76 -14.13 -13.57 -9.33
CA SER A 76 -13.01 -13.99 -10.17
C SER A 76 -13.20 -13.70 -11.66
N GLU A 77 -14.44 -13.50 -12.11
CA GLU A 77 -14.79 -13.16 -13.48
C GLU A 77 -14.92 -11.63 -13.71
N SER A 78 -15.00 -10.82 -12.65
CA SER A 78 -15.10 -9.36 -12.75
C SER A 78 -13.77 -8.76 -13.18
N ASP A 79 -13.83 -7.69 -13.98
CA ASP A 79 -12.64 -6.89 -14.32
C ASP A 79 -11.98 -6.34 -13.05
N VAL A 80 -10.65 -6.39 -13.00
CA VAL A 80 -9.87 -5.99 -11.81
C VAL A 80 -10.12 -4.53 -11.44
N GLU A 81 -10.38 -3.68 -12.44
CA GLU A 81 -10.68 -2.25 -12.24
C GLU A 81 -11.98 -2.03 -11.46
N ASP A 82 -12.97 -2.90 -11.64
CA ASP A 82 -14.30 -2.78 -11.04
C ASP A 82 -14.44 -3.56 -9.72
N MET A 83 -13.40 -4.31 -9.33
CA MET A 83 -13.40 -5.07 -8.09
C MET A 83 -13.69 -4.19 -6.86
N PRO A 84 -14.70 -4.50 -6.05
CA PRO A 84 -15.01 -3.75 -4.85
C PRO A 84 -13.95 -3.95 -3.77
N VAL A 85 -13.90 -3.02 -2.82
CA VAL A 85 -13.04 -3.16 -1.63
C VAL A 85 -13.64 -4.26 -0.75
N PRO A 86 -12.86 -5.27 -0.32
CA PRO A 86 -13.39 -6.36 0.47
C PRO A 86 -13.88 -5.87 1.83
N THR A 87 -15.06 -6.34 2.25
CA THR A 87 -15.64 -6.09 3.58
C THR A 87 -14.77 -6.67 4.69
N GLU A 88 -14.95 -6.22 5.94
CA GLU A 88 -14.21 -6.78 7.07
C GLU A 88 -14.40 -8.30 7.21
N LYS A 89 -15.61 -8.80 6.97
CA LYS A 89 -15.91 -10.24 7.00
C LYS A 89 -15.12 -11.00 5.93
N GLN A 90 -15.07 -10.47 4.70
CA GLN A 90 -14.29 -11.06 3.62
C GLN A 90 -12.80 -11.02 3.94
N ARG A 91 -12.27 -9.89 4.41
CA ARG A 91 -10.86 -9.76 4.83
C ARG A 91 -10.50 -10.75 5.94
N ALA A 92 -11.38 -10.95 6.92
CA ALA A 92 -11.17 -11.89 8.02
C ALA A 92 -11.16 -13.37 7.57
N ALA A 93 -11.91 -13.71 6.51
CA ALA A 93 -12.00 -15.06 5.98
C ALA A 93 -10.96 -15.37 4.89
N ASP A 94 -10.39 -14.34 4.25
CA ASP A 94 -9.46 -14.52 3.13
C ASP A 94 -8.00 -14.70 3.62
N PRO A 95 -7.37 -15.87 3.40
CA PRO A 95 -5.94 -16.06 3.70
C PRO A 95 -5.03 -15.24 2.81
N ARG A 96 -5.51 -14.76 1.65
CA ARG A 96 -4.77 -13.90 0.72
C ARG A 96 -4.78 -12.43 1.10
N PHE A 97 -5.61 -12.05 2.09
CA PHE A 97 -5.65 -10.67 2.54
C PHE A 97 -4.37 -10.29 3.29
N ILE A 98 -3.55 -9.45 2.67
CA ILE A 98 -2.30 -8.92 3.23
C ILE A 98 -2.35 -7.39 3.12
N PRO A 99 -2.61 -6.66 4.23
CA PRO A 99 -2.49 -5.21 4.23
C PRO A 99 -1.03 -4.79 4.13
N GLN A 100 -0.80 -3.67 3.46
CA GLN A 100 0.50 -3.02 3.30
C GLN A 100 0.43 -1.60 3.83
N ILE A 101 1.28 -1.28 4.81
CA ILE A 101 1.39 0.05 5.39
C ILE A 101 2.73 0.63 4.99
N VAL A 102 2.68 1.80 4.37
CA VAL A 102 3.87 2.56 3.99
C VAL A 102 4.08 3.64 5.03
N SER A 103 5.18 3.55 5.78
CA SER A 103 5.59 4.52 6.77
C SER A 103 7.09 4.76 6.69
N SER A 104 7.49 6.03 6.66
CA SER A 104 8.89 6.43 6.55
C SER A 104 9.34 7.12 7.83
N ALA A 105 10.64 7.06 8.14
CA ALA A 105 11.17 7.61 9.37
C ALA A 105 10.88 9.11 9.52
N ILE A 106 10.57 9.55 10.74
CA ILE A 106 10.19 10.93 11.08
C ILE A 106 11.27 11.96 10.73
N VAL A 107 12.51 11.56 10.45
CA VAL A 107 13.60 12.48 10.11
C VAL A 107 13.62 12.87 8.64
N ASN A 108 12.87 12.18 7.78
CA ASN A 108 12.96 12.38 6.33
C ASN A 108 12.12 13.55 5.84
N VAL A 109 12.70 14.33 4.92
CA VAL A 109 11.99 15.38 4.18
C VAL A 109 11.10 14.68 3.14
N PRO A 110 9.80 15.00 3.07
CA PRO A 110 8.91 14.36 2.11
C PRO A 110 9.36 14.64 0.67
N PRO A 111 9.07 13.74 -0.29
CA PRO A 111 9.39 13.96 -1.69
C PRO A 111 8.68 15.20 -2.23
N PRO A 112 9.20 15.82 -3.29
CA PRO A 112 8.49 16.88 -4.00
C PRO A 112 7.07 16.44 -4.39
N SER A 113 6.11 17.36 -4.32
CA SER A 113 4.69 17.06 -4.57
C SER A 113 4.41 16.38 -5.91
N TYR A 114 5.19 16.68 -6.95
CA TYR A 114 5.04 16.03 -8.25
C TYR A 114 5.38 14.54 -8.21
N VAL A 115 6.39 14.12 -7.43
CA VAL A 115 6.79 12.71 -7.28
C VAL A 115 5.68 11.92 -6.60
N LEU A 116 5.12 12.49 -5.53
CA LEU A 116 3.98 11.90 -4.82
C LEU A 116 2.78 11.72 -5.74
N LEU A 117 2.48 12.71 -6.58
CA LEU A 117 1.41 12.63 -7.56
C LEU A 117 1.67 11.55 -8.62
N MET A 118 2.90 11.44 -9.13
CA MET A 118 3.24 10.39 -10.09
C MET A 118 3.09 9.00 -9.48
N ASN A 119 3.59 8.80 -8.26
CA ASN A 119 3.49 7.52 -7.55
C ASN A 119 2.04 7.20 -7.17
N GLY A 120 1.27 8.20 -6.75
CA GLY A 120 -0.18 8.06 -6.51
C GLY A 120 -0.92 7.66 -7.77
N ARG A 121 -0.61 8.24 -8.93
CA ARG A 121 -1.21 7.86 -10.22
C ARG A 121 -0.86 6.44 -10.64
N ALA A 122 0.38 6.01 -10.44
CA ALA A 122 0.80 4.63 -10.72
C ALA A 122 0.02 3.62 -9.86
N GLY A 123 -0.30 3.98 -8.60
CA GLY A 123 -1.10 3.15 -7.69
C GLY A 123 -2.61 3.38 -7.74
N ALA A 124 -3.12 4.25 -8.62
CA ALA A 124 -4.53 4.66 -8.63
C ALA A 124 -5.49 3.56 -9.08
N HIS A 125 -4.99 2.63 -9.91
CA HIS A 125 -5.76 1.51 -10.41
C HIS A 125 -5.35 0.21 -9.71
N PRO A 126 -6.31 -0.63 -9.33
CA PRO A 126 -6.00 -1.97 -8.83
C PRO A 126 -5.32 -2.79 -9.93
N MET A 127 -4.44 -3.71 -9.52
CA MET A 127 -3.69 -4.57 -10.44
C MET A 127 -3.85 -6.04 -10.06
N SER A 128 -3.84 -6.92 -11.06
CA SER A 128 -3.78 -8.35 -10.82
C SER A 128 -2.38 -8.75 -10.35
N VAL A 129 -2.31 -9.52 -9.27
CA VAL A 129 -1.08 -10.10 -8.73
C VAL A 129 -1.32 -11.59 -8.52
N LEU A 130 -0.34 -12.44 -8.82
CA LEU A 130 -0.44 -13.91 -8.73
C LEU A 130 -1.58 -14.57 -9.54
N GLY A 131 -2.32 -13.81 -10.36
CA GLY A 131 -3.45 -14.28 -11.18
C GLY A 131 -4.80 -14.24 -10.45
N ASP A 132 -4.85 -14.66 -9.18
CA ASP A 132 -6.07 -14.76 -8.38
C ASP A 132 -6.18 -13.69 -7.26
N CYS A 133 -5.15 -12.84 -7.13
CA CYS A 133 -5.10 -11.75 -6.16
C CYS A 133 -5.18 -10.39 -6.86
N VAL A 134 -5.61 -9.40 -6.09
CA VAL A 134 -5.66 -7.99 -6.47
C VAL A 134 -4.83 -7.20 -5.48
N TRP A 135 -3.90 -6.38 -5.98
CA TRP A 135 -3.25 -5.34 -5.19
C TRP A 135 -3.92 -4.00 -5.49
N ARG A 136 -4.15 -3.19 -4.45
CA ARG A 136 -4.67 -1.84 -4.62
C ARG A 136 -4.22 -0.90 -3.52
N MET A 137 -4.04 0.36 -3.87
CA MET A 137 -3.89 1.44 -2.91
C MET A 137 -5.24 1.92 -2.38
N MET A 138 -5.19 2.51 -1.19
CA MET A 138 -6.34 3.04 -0.49
C MET A 138 -6.09 4.48 -0.10
N SER A 139 -7.16 5.28 -0.10
CA SER A 139 -7.08 6.65 0.35
C SER A 139 -6.89 6.75 1.85
N LEU A 140 -6.02 7.67 2.26
CA LEU A 140 -5.84 8.01 3.67
C LEU A 140 -6.85 9.10 4.11
N THR A 141 -7.24 10.01 3.22
CA THR A 141 -8.05 11.21 3.55
C THR A 141 -9.56 10.98 3.49
N ARG A 142 -10.05 10.04 2.67
CA ARG A 142 -11.48 9.72 2.54
C ARG A 142 -11.75 8.34 3.13
N HIS A 143 -12.88 8.22 3.82
CA HIS A 143 -13.34 7.02 4.54
C HIS A 143 -12.73 5.72 4.00
N PHE A 144 -11.97 5.00 4.83
CA PHE A 144 -11.28 3.72 4.59
C PHE A 144 -12.13 2.61 3.91
N HIS A 145 -13.42 2.86 3.69
CA HIS A 145 -14.42 1.95 3.12
C HIS A 145 -14.72 2.19 1.64
N LEU A 146 -14.27 3.31 1.06
CA LEU A 146 -14.44 3.62 -0.36
C LEU A 146 -13.06 3.88 -0.95
N GLY A 147 -12.64 3.07 -1.93
CA GLY A 147 -11.45 3.40 -2.72
C GLY A 147 -11.62 4.81 -3.30
N SER A 148 -10.71 5.73 -2.99
CA SER A 148 -10.75 7.07 -3.61
C SER A 148 -10.18 6.97 -5.01
N LYS A 149 -10.78 7.68 -5.96
CA LYS A 149 -10.29 7.84 -7.32
C LYS A 149 -9.30 9.00 -7.47
N SER A 150 -9.06 9.79 -6.41
CA SER A 150 -8.12 10.92 -6.47
C SER A 150 -6.70 10.46 -6.16
N PRO A 151 -5.74 10.59 -7.10
CA PRO A 151 -4.34 10.22 -6.88
C PRO A 151 -3.69 11.00 -5.73
N ASP A 152 -4.18 12.22 -5.48
CA ASP A 152 -3.68 13.13 -4.42
C ASP A 152 -3.94 12.59 -3.01
N ASP A 153 -4.85 11.61 -2.87
CA ASP A 153 -5.33 11.12 -1.58
C ASP A 153 -4.70 9.77 -1.16
N LEU A 154 -3.85 9.18 -2.03
CA LEU A 154 -3.28 7.85 -1.84
C LEU A 154 -1.96 7.88 -1.05
N LEU A 155 -1.16 8.91 -1.25
CA LEU A 155 0.14 9.10 -0.60
C LEU A 155 0.20 10.47 0.07
N LEU A 156 0.69 10.50 1.30
CA LEU A 156 0.89 11.73 2.07
C LEU A 156 2.38 12.02 2.20
N GLY A 157 2.81 13.14 1.62
CA GLY A 157 4.14 13.72 1.80
C GLY A 157 4.29 14.43 3.15
N GLU A 158 3.99 13.74 4.24
CA GLU A 158 4.09 14.28 5.60
C GLU A 158 4.99 13.38 6.43
N ARG A 159 5.74 13.98 7.38
CA ARG A 159 6.52 13.22 8.36
C ARG A 159 5.57 12.30 9.12
N ASN A 160 5.91 11.02 9.20
CA ASN A 160 4.99 10.04 9.75
C ASN A 160 5.69 8.96 10.58
N TRP A 161 4.87 8.17 11.27
CA TRP A 161 5.26 6.94 11.94
C TRP A 161 4.04 6.05 12.16
N CYS A 162 4.25 4.75 12.24
CA CYS A 162 3.19 3.78 12.49
C CYS A 162 3.29 3.19 13.90
N ARG A 163 2.19 3.23 14.67
CA ARG A 163 2.04 2.46 15.90
C ARG A 163 1.27 1.19 15.61
N VAL A 164 1.78 0.05 16.06
CA VAL A 164 1.03 -1.21 16.07
C VAL A 164 0.61 -1.51 17.52
N ALA A 165 -0.66 -1.82 17.72
CA ALA A 165 -1.18 -2.27 19.01
C ALA A 165 -2.18 -3.39 18.80
N GLN A 166 -2.21 -4.37 19.69
CA GLN A 166 -3.31 -5.32 19.74
C GLN A 166 -4.54 -4.62 20.35
N ARG A 167 -5.72 -4.85 19.76
CA ARG A 167 -6.97 -4.35 20.34
C ARG A 167 -7.52 -5.44 21.26
N ASP A 168 -7.58 -5.13 22.55
CA ASP A 168 -8.27 -5.98 23.51
C ASP A 168 -9.78 -5.96 23.19
N ALA A 169 -10.41 -7.13 23.09
CA ALA A 169 -11.87 -7.19 23.10
C ALA A 169 -12.34 -6.98 24.54
N GLU A 170 -13.55 -6.44 24.71
CA GLU A 170 -14.26 -6.47 26.00
C GLU A 170 -14.41 -7.92 26.51
N ASP A 171 -14.33 -8.92 25.62
CA ASP A 171 -14.35 -10.37 25.92
C ASP A 171 -12.96 -11.06 25.86
N GLY A 172 -11.86 -10.30 25.84
CA GLY A 172 -10.49 -10.81 26.03
C GLY A 172 -9.77 -11.42 24.82
N HIS A 173 -10.40 -11.63 23.65
CA HIS A 173 -9.75 -12.29 22.50
C HIS A 173 -10.11 -11.73 21.11
N SER A 174 -10.09 -10.41 20.89
CA SER A 174 -10.36 -9.87 19.54
C SER A 174 -9.32 -10.30 18.50
N GLY A 175 -8.07 -10.51 18.93
CA GLY A 175 -6.94 -10.87 18.05
C GLY A 175 -6.65 -9.83 16.96
N LYS A 176 -7.35 -8.69 16.93
CA LYS A 176 -7.19 -7.65 15.92
C LYS A 176 -5.94 -6.83 16.19
N LEU A 177 -5.23 -6.49 15.12
CA LEU A 177 -4.14 -5.52 15.17
C LEU A 177 -4.66 -4.16 14.71
N LEU A 178 -4.44 -3.14 15.53
CA LEU A 178 -4.71 -1.74 15.22
C LEU A 178 -3.40 -1.07 14.82
N PHE A 179 -3.34 -0.67 13.55
CA PHE A 179 -2.28 0.16 13.03
C PHE A 179 -2.72 1.61 13.05
N SER A 180 -1.94 2.46 13.72
CA SER A 180 -2.17 3.91 13.80
C SER A 180 -1.05 4.63 13.09
N LEU A 181 -1.29 4.98 11.83
CA LEU A 181 -0.38 5.81 11.03
C LEU A 181 -0.58 7.27 11.42
N ARG A 182 0.45 7.90 11.98
CA ARG A 182 0.40 9.29 12.43
C ARG A 182 1.22 10.15 11.49
N CYS A 183 0.61 11.17 10.91
CA CYS A 183 1.24 12.12 10.00
C CYS A 183 1.22 13.52 10.61
N GLU A 184 2.33 14.24 10.58
CA GLU A 184 2.44 15.58 11.14
C GLU A 184 1.87 16.64 10.17
N LYS A 185 0.93 17.47 10.65
CA LYS A 185 0.26 18.50 9.83
C LYS A 185 1.21 19.63 9.36
N GLY A 186 2.38 19.76 9.98
CA GLY A 186 3.36 20.79 9.69
C GLY A 186 4.57 20.66 10.60
N LEU A 187 5.75 20.97 10.06
CA LEU A 187 7.04 20.71 10.72
C LEU A 187 7.13 21.41 12.09
N GLY A 188 7.34 20.66 13.16
CA GLY A 188 7.60 21.17 14.50
C GLY A 188 6.34 21.64 15.23
N THR A 189 5.15 21.42 14.67
CA THR A 189 3.89 21.87 15.28
C THR A 189 3.36 20.92 16.36
N GLY A 190 3.85 19.68 16.38
CA GLY A 190 3.37 18.61 17.27
C GLY A 190 1.93 18.14 16.98
N ARG A 191 1.25 18.74 15.98
CA ARG A 191 -0.13 18.39 15.59
C ARG A 191 -0.10 17.24 14.59
N MET A 192 -0.72 16.11 14.95
CA MET A 192 -0.76 14.91 14.10
C MET A 192 -2.17 14.61 13.59
N ARG A 193 -2.28 14.16 12.33
CA ARG A 193 -3.41 13.40 11.80
C ARG A 193 -3.16 11.93 12.10
N THR A 194 -4.18 11.21 12.53
CA THR A 194 -4.07 9.78 12.82
C THR A 194 -5.02 9.00 11.92
N TYR A 195 -4.47 8.11 11.13
CA TYR A 195 -5.17 7.17 10.28
C TYR A 195 -5.13 5.80 10.95
N LYS A 196 -6.30 5.21 11.17
CA LYS A 196 -6.45 3.94 11.87
C LYS A 196 -6.85 2.85 10.88
N LEU A 197 -6.08 1.77 10.88
CA LEU A 197 -6.40 0.55 10.14
C LEU A 197 -6.57 -0.59 11.14
N GLU A 198 -7.72 -1.26 11.05
CA GLU A 198 -7.95 -2.51 11.77
C GLU A 198 -7.71 -3.70 10.86
N VAL A 199 -6.80 -4.56 11.30
CA VAL A 199 -6.46 -5.81 10.63
C VAL A 199 -7.08 -6.97 11.44
N PRO A 200 -8.08 -7.67 10.89
CA PRO A 200 -8.70 -8.78 11.59
C PRO A 200 -7.78 -10.01 11.60
N PRO A 201 -7.82 -10.84 12.66
CA PRO A 201 -7.18 -12.14 12.62
C PRO A 201 -7.80 -12.98 11.49
N LEU A 202 -7.02 -13.91 10.94
CA LEU A 202 -7.55 -14.88 10.00
C LEU A 202 -8.43 -15.88 10.76
N ARG A 203 -9.68 -16.04 10.34
CA ARG A 203 -10.59 -17.04 10.92
C ARG A 203 -10.08 -18.43 10.53
N ARG A 204 -9.92 -19.31 11.52
CA ARG A 204 -9.69 -20.73 11.25
C ARG A 204 -10.95 -21.28 10.58
N LEU A 205 -10.78 -21.90 9.42
CA LEU A 205 -11.81 -22.68 8.74
C LEU A 205 -12.08 -23.97 9.52
#